data_AF-A0AAV6H2V7-F1
#
_entry.id   AF-A0AAV6H2V7-F1
#
_cell.length_a   1.000
_cell.length_b   1.000
_cell.length_c   1.000
_cell.angle_alpha   90.00
_cell.angle_beta   90.00
_cell.angle_gamma   90.00
#
_symmetry.space_group_name_H-M   'P 1'
#
loop_
_entity.id
_entity.type
_entity.pdbx_description
1 polymer ?
#
loop_
_entity_poly.entity_id
_entity_poly.type
_entity_poly.pdbx_seq_one_letter_code
_entity_poly.pdbx_strand_id
1 'polypeptide(L)' 'MEVKEEVLDILHRVWAKLQGLPEANSLEIGAFFILLLFVATFLMLIVLSCIHCCCCGKPKYQAARIQPV' A
#
# COMPACT_ATOMS: atom_id res chain seq x y z
N MET A 1 16.17 10.80 -13.78
CA MET A 1 16.17 11.39 -12.43
C MET A 1 15.18 12.55 -12.31
N GLU A 2 14.89 13.26 -13.41
CA GLU A 2 13.89 14.33 -13.54
C GLU A 2 12.49 14.05 -12.93
N VAL A 3 11.92 12.86 -13.15
CA VAL A 3 10.57 12.51 -12.65
C VAL A 3 10.47 12.54 -11.11
N LYS A 4 11.55 12.25 -10.39
CA LYS A 4 11.52 12.32 -8.91
C LYS A 4 11.41 13.75 -8.40
N GLU A 5 11.99 14.71 -9.11
CA GLU A 5 11.99 16.12 -8.72
C GLU A 5 10.61 16.73 -8.97
N GLU A 6 10.01 16.43 -10.13
CA GLU A 6 8.65 16.82 -10.47
C GLU A 6 7.63 16.25 -9.47
N VAL A 7 7.76 14.97 -9.09
CA VAL A 7 6.88 14.33 -8.11
C VAL A 7 7.06 14.92 -6.72
N LEU A 8 8.29 15.26 -6.32
CA LEU A 8 8.56 15.92 -5.05
C LEU A 8 7.97 17.34 -5.01
N ASP A 9 8.09 18.12 -6.09
CA ASP A 9 7.51 19.47 -6.18
C ASP A 9 5.98 19.43 -6.05
N ILE A 10 5.33 18.54 -6.82
CA ILE A 10 3.88 18.35 -6.77
C ILE A 10 3.45 17.92 -5.36
N LEU A 11 4.18 16.98 -4.74
CA LEU A 11 3.90 16.53 -3.39
C LEU A 11 4.06 17.67 -2.37
N HIS A 12 5.10 18.49 -2.49
CA HIS A 12 5.32 19.64 -1.61
C HIS A 12 4.20 20.67 -1.75
N ARG A 13 3.75 20.91 -2.98
CA ARG A 13 2.69 21.87 -3.29
C ARG A 13 1.33 21.40 -2.78
N VAL A 14 1.02 20.11 -2.93
CA VAL A 14 -0.18 19.48 -2.36
C VAL A 14 -0.09 19.46 -0.83
N TRP A 15 1.07 19.15 -0.27
CA TRP A 15 1.31 19.16 1.17
C TRP A 15 1.11 20.55 1.77
N ALA A 16 1.65 21.60 1.15
CA ALA A 16 1.48 22.98 1.59
C ALA A 16 0.00 23.42 1.55
N LYS A 17 -0.78 22.91 0.59
CA LYS A 17 -2.23 23.13 0.54
C LYS A 17 -2.96 22.34 1.63
N LEU A 18 -2.59 21.09 1.88
CA LEU A 18 -3.14 20.26 2.96
C LEU A 18 -2.81 20.83 4.35
N GLN A 19 -1.61 21.37 4.53
CA GLN A 19 -1.17 22.02 5.76
C GLN A 19 -1.79 23.42 5.95
N GLY A 20 -2.55 23.91 4.97
CA GLY A 20 -3.46 25.06 5.09
C GLY A 20 -4.88 24.67 5.51
N LEU A 21 -5.23 23.38 5.56
CA LEU A 21 -6.47 22.88 6.16
C LEU A 21 -6.50 22.70 7.70
N PRO A 22 -5.43 22.85 8.52
CA PRO A 22 -5.49 22.62 9.96
C PRO A 22 -6.25 23.70 10.75
N GLU A 23 -6.99 24.60 10.09
CA GLU A 23 -8.11 25.32 10.73
C GLU A 23 -9.34 24.42 10.97
N ALA A 24 -9.32 23.16 10.54
CA ALA A 24 -10.31 22.16 10.90
C ALA A 24 -10.00 21.53 12.27
N ASN A 25 -11.05 21.23 13.04
CA ASN A 25 -10.97 20.81 14.43
C ASN A 25 -10.03 19.60 14.59
N SER A 26 -9.27 19.54 15.69
CA SER A 26 -8.35 18.43 16.02
C SER A 26 -8.97 17.02 15.89
N LEU A 27 -10.30 16.93 15.98
CA LEU A 27 -11.09 15.72 15.75
C LEU A 27 -11.04 15.22 14.29
N GLU A 28 -11.13 16.13 13.33
CA GLU A 28 -11.17 15.83 11.88
C GLU A 28 -9.81 15.32 11.40
N ILE A 29 -8.73 15.88 11.93
CA ILE A 29 -7.36 15.40 11.69
C ILE A 29 -7.19 13.98 12.22
N GLY A 30 -7.71 13.71 13.43
CA GLY A 30 -7.68 12.36 14.01
C GLY A 30 -8.43 11.33 13.16
N ALA A 31 -9.64 11.68 12.69
CA ALA A 31 -10.43 10.80 11.84
C ALA A 31 -9.75 10.50 10.50
N PHE A 32 -9.17 11.53 9.86
CA PHE A 32 -8.42 11.37 8.62
C PHE A 32 -7.18 10.48 8.81
N PHE A 33 -6.48 10.63 9.93
CA PHE A 33 -5.31 9.81 10.26
C PHE A 33 -5.68 8.34 10.42
N ILE A 34 -6.80 8.03 11.08
CA ILE A 34 -7.30 6.65 11.21
C ILE A 34 -7.62 6.05 9.84
N LEU A 35 -8.25 6.82 8.94
CA LEU A 35 -8.54 6.37 7.57
C LEU A 35 -7.25 6.09 6.78
N LEU A 36 -6.25 6.97 6.87
CA LEU A 36 -4.95 6.77 6.22
C LEU A 36 -4.24 5.52 6.76
N LEU A 37 -4.23 5.33 8.08
CA LEU A 37 -3.67 4.13 8.71
C LEU A 37 -4.38 2.87 8.25
N PHE A 38 -5.71 2.88 8.18
CA PHE A 38 -6.48 1.74 7.71
C PHE A 38 -6.10 1.35 6.27
N VAL A 39 -6.04 2.34 5.36
CA VAL A 39 -5.63 2.10 3.97
C VAL A 39 -4.19 1.57 3.90
N ALA A 40 -3.27 2.17 4.66
CA ALA A 40 -1.88 1.74 4.72
C ALA A 40 -1.74 0.30 5.22
N THR A 41 -2.43 -0.06 6.31
CA THR A 41 -2.46 -1.43 6.83
C THR A 41 -3.06 -2.39 5.82
N PHE A 42 -4.16 -2.03 5.15
CA PHE A 42 -4.79 -2.89 4.16
C PHE A 42 -3.87 -3.16 2.96
N LEU A 43 -3.21 -2.11 2.45
CA LEU A 43 -2.19 -2.24 1.40
C LEU A 43 -1.02 -3.12 1.86
N MET A 44 -0.56 -2.94 3.10
CA MET A 44 0.50 -3.77 3.67
C MET A 44 0.09 -5.24 3.75
N LEU A 45 -1.13 -5.54 4.20
CA LEU A 45 -1.67 -6.90 4.25
C LEU A 45 -1.78 -7.53 2.86
N ILE A 46 -2.19 -6.76 1.84
CA ILE A 46 -2.22 -7.21 0.45
C ILE A 46 -0.82 -7.58 -0.02
N VAL A 47 0.16 -6.70 0.20
CA VAL A 47 1.56 -6.94 -0.19
C VAL A 47 2.12 -8.16 0.53
N LEU A 48 1.90 -8.30 1.83
CA LEU A 48 2.32 -9.48 2.59
C LEU A 48 1.66 -10.76 2.07
N SER A 49 0.37 -10.70 1.71
CA SER A 49 -0.35 -11.83 1.10
C SER A 49 0.25 -12.19 -0.27
N CYS A 50 0.56 -11.20 -1.10
CA CYS A 50 1.24 -11.42 -2.37
C CYS A 50 2.63 -12.03 -2.17
N ILE A 51 3.42 -11.54 -1.22
CA ILE A 51 4.75 -12.10 -0.91
C ILE A 51 4.61 -13.54 -0.40
N HIS A 52 3.66 -13.80 0.49
CA HIS A 52 3.45 -15.14 1.04
C HIS A 52 2.93 -16.12 -0.03
N CYS A 53 2.00 -15.70 -0.89
CA CYS A 53 1.50 -16.51 -2.00
C CYS A 53 2.55 -16.73 -3.10
N CYS A 54 3.30 -15.69 -3.49
CA CYS A 54 4.26 -15.76 -4.60
C CYS A 54 5.63 -16.33 -4.18
N CYS A 55 6.10 -16.08 -2.96
CA CYS A 55 7.42 -16.53 -2.48
C CYS A 55 7.35 -17.78 -1.58
N CYS A 56 6.20 -18.11 -0.97
CA CYS A 56 6.02 -19.34 -0.19
C CYS A 56 5.01 -20.33 -0.82
N GLY A 57 4.57 -20.07 -2.05
CA GLY A 57 3.75 -20.98 -2.85
C GLY A 57 4.51 -22.25 -3.23
N LYS A 58 4.49 -23.26 -2.36
CA LYS A 58 4.82 -24.63 -2.77
C LYS A 58 3.81 -25.07 -3.83
N PRO A 59 4.23 -25.76 -4.92
CA PRO A 59 3.33 -26.24 -5.96
C PRO A 59 2.39 -27.31 -5.39
N LYS A 60 1.22 -26.90 -4.92
CA LYS A 60 0.14 -27.79 -4.49
C LYS A 60 -0.75 -28.16 -5.69
N TYR A 61 -0.20 -28.86 -6.69
CA TYR A 61 -0.94 -29.79 -7.59
C TYR A 61 0.02 -30.50 -8.57
N GLN A 62 0.90 -31.39 -8.08
CA GLN A 62 1.36 -32.53 -8.90
C GLN A 62 0.29 -33.61 -8.78
N ALA A 63 -0.85 -33.43 -9.45
CA ALA A 63 -1.73 -34.54 -9.70
C ALA A 63 -1.05 -35.49 -10.69
N ALA A 64 -0.87 -36.73 -10.24
CA ALA A 64 -0.83 -37.91 -11.07
C ALA A 64 0.15 -37.89 -12.26
N ARG A 65 1.45 -38.04 -11.98
CA ARG A 65 2.35 -38.72 -12.92
C ARG A 65 2.44 -40.19 -12.50
N ILE A 66 1.37 -40.94 -12.78
CA ILE A 66 1.45 -42.40 -12.86
C ILE A 66 2.38 -42.66 -14.06
N GLN A 67 3.54 -43.26 -13.81
CA GLN A 67 4.38 -43.83 -14.88
C GLN A 67 3.62 -45.03 -15.46
N PRO A 68 3.28 -45.06 -16.75
CA PRO A 68 2.96 -46.32 -17.40
C PRO A 68 4.25 -47.13 -17.58
N VAL A 69 4.11 -48.43 -17.30
CA VAL A 69 5.12 -49.51 -17.34
C VAL A 69 5.86 -49.63 -18.68
#